data_AF-A0A957U2D0-F1
#
_entry.id   AF-A0A957U2D0-F1
#
_cell.length_a   1.000
_cell.length_b   1.000
_cell.length_c   1.000
_cell.angle_alpha   90.00
_cell.angle_beta   90.00
_cell.angle_gamma   90.00
#
_symmetry.space_group_name_H-M   'P 1'
#
loop_
_entity.id
_entity.type
_entity.pdbx_description
1 polymer ?
#
loop_
_entity_poly.entity_id
_entity_poly.type
_entity_poly.pdbx_seq_one_letter_code
_entity_poly.pdbx_strand_id
1 'polypeptide(L)'
;MSILVIIAVITLLISVNGFYVAAEFSAVSARRPRLAQMADDGSRLADVMLGIVNDAKRLDAYVAACQLGITLSSLILGFYGQSR
;
A
#
# COMPACT_ATOMS: atom_id res chain seq x y z
N MET A 1 -25.97 -15.86 5.62
CA MET A 1 -25.36 -14.65 5.03
C MET A 1 -25.38 -14.82 3.51
N SER A 2 -25.95 -13.89 2.77
CA SER A 2 -26.13 -13.99 1.31
C SER A 2 -24.78 -14.11 0.58
N ILE A 3 -24.68 -14.94 -0.47
CA ILE A 3 -23.48 -15.11 -1.31
C ILE A 3 -22.90 -13.76 -1.77
N LEU A 4 -23.76 -12.79 -2.03
CA LEU A 4 -23.39 -11.41 -2.37
C LEU A 4 -22.45 -10.77 -1.35
N VAL A 5 -22.68 -10.99 -0.06
CA VAL A 5 -21.85 -10.45 1.03
C VAL A 5 -20.47 -11.11 1.05
N ILE A 6 -20.39 -12.42 0.73
CA ILE A 6 -19.11 -13.14 0.66
C ILE A 6 -18.28 -12.58 -0.49
N ILE A 7 -18.87 -12.45 -1.68
CA ILE A 7 -18.20 -11.90 -2.86
C ILE A 7 -17.74 -10.47 -2.59
N ALA A 8 -18.59 -9.61 -2.02
CA ALA A 8 -18.24 -8.23 -1.71
C ALA A 8 -17.03 -8.13 -0.76
N VAL A 9 -17.00 -8.97 0.29
CA VAL A 9 -15.88 -9.01 1.25
C VAL A 9 -14.59 -9.48 0.59
N ILE A 10 -14.65 -10.55 -0.22
CA ILE A 10 -13.48 -11.08 -0.95
C ILE A 10 -12.94 -10.03 -1.92
N THR A 11 -13.81 -9.41 -2.72
CA THR A 11 -13.41 -8.35 -3.66
C THR A 11 -12.75 -7.19 -2.94
N LEU A 12 -13.33 -6.72 -1.82
CA LEU A 12 -12.75 -5.65 -1.01
C LEU A 12 -11.35 -6.02 -0.52
N LEU A 13 -11.17 -7.22 0.04
CA LEU A 13 -9.89 -7.69 0.57
C LEU A 13 -8.83 -7.83 -0.53
N ILE A 14 -9.21 -8.30 -1.72
CA ILE A 14 -8.31 -8.33 -2.88
C ILE A 14 -7.91 -6.92 -3.30
N SER A 15 -8.86 -5.98 -3.36
CA SER A 15 -8.57 -4.58 -3.69
C SER A 15 -7.62 -3.93 -2.68
N VAL A 16 -7.80 -4.21 -1.38
CA VAL A 16 -6.90 -3.71 -0.33
C VAL A 16 -5.48 -4.26 -0.51
N ASN A 17 -5.32 -5.56 -0.78
CA ASN A 17 -4.01 -6.12 -1.07
C ASN A 17 -3.38 -5.51 -2.33
N GLY A 18 -4.16 -5.36 -3.40
CA GLY A 18 -3.72 -4.70 -4.63
C GLY A 18 -3.28 -3.25 -4.39
N PHE A 19 -3.96 -2.51 -3.52
CA PHE A 19 -3.57 -1.17 -3.11
C PHE A 19 -2.21 -1.16 -2.39
N TYR A 20 -1.98 -2.06 -1.45
CA TYR A 20 -0.67 -2.16 -0.76
C TYR A 20 0.46 -2.51 -1.73
N VAL A 21 0.24 -3.44 -2.65
CA VAL A 21 1.23 -3.80 -3.68
C VAL A 21 1.53 -2.61 -4.60
N ALA A 22 0.50 -1.86 -5.03
CA ALA A 22 0.68 -0.65 -5.82
C ALA A 22 1.47 0.42 -5.06
N ALA A 23 1.18 0.60 -3.77
CA ALA A 23 1.91 1.53 -2.90
C ALA A 23 3.40 1.14 -2.77
N GLU A 24 3.70 -0.14 -2.52
CA GLU A 24 5.06 -0.68 -2.44
C GLU A 24 5.84 -0.46 -3.75
N PHE A 25 5.27 -0.88 -4.88
CA PHE A 25 5.90 -0.71 -6.19
C PHE A 25 6.08 0.75 -6.59
N SER A 26 5.11 1.61 -6.25
CA SER A 26 5.19 3.05 -6.54
C SER A 26 6.33 3.71 -5.77
N ALA A 27 6.54 3.34 -4.50
CA ALA A 27 7.60 3.89 -3.66
C ALA A 27 8.98 3.43 -4.15
N VAL A 28 9.14 2.16 -4.51
CA VAL A 28 10.40 1.61 -5.02
C VAL A 28 10.74 2.11 -6.43
N SER A 29 9.73 2.30 -7.29
CA SER A 29 9.91 2.79 -8.66
C SER A 29 9.96 4.33 -8.77
N ALA A 30 9.72 5.04 -7.67
CA ALA A 30 9.68 6.50 -7.68
C ALA A 30 11.05 7.09 -8.02
N ARG A 31 11.09 7.95 -9.04
CA ARG A 31 12.32 8.64 -9.43
C ARG A 31 12.46 9.91 -8.62
N ARG A 32 13.52 9.98 -7.80
CA ARG A 32 13.85 11.17 -6.97
C ARG A 32 13.80 12.50 -7.73
N PRO A 33 14.35 12.62 -8.96
CA PRO A 33 14.30 13.89 -9.69
C PRO A 33 12.89 14.34 -10.05
N ARG A 34 11.98 13.40 -10.37
CA ARG A 34 10.57 13.71 -10.66
C ARG A 34 9.81 14.10 -9.40
N LEU A 35 10.05 13.40 -8.29
CA LEU A 35 9.46 13.75 -7.00
C LEU A 35 9.92 15.14 -6.54
N ALA A 36 11.20 15.48 -6.74
CA ALA A 36 11.75 16.79 -6.40
C ALA A 36 11.09 17.90 -7.23
N GLN A 37 10.96 17.68 -8.55
CA GLN A 37 10.29 18.63 -9.43
C GLN A 37 8.82 18.84 -9.03
N MET A 38 8.08 17.76 -8.73
CA MET A 38 6.70 17.87 -8.26
C MET A 38 6.57 18.55 -6.89
N ALA A 39 7.56 18.37 -6.00
CA ALA A 39 7.61 19.05 -4.71
C ALA A 39 7.84 20.56 -4.89
N ASP A 40 8.77 20.93 -5.77
CA ASP A 40 9.04 22.33 -6.16
C ASP A 40 7.82 22.98 -6.84
N ASP A 41 7.03 22.22 -7.61
CA ASP A 41 5.76 22.66 -8.19
C ASP A 41 4.63 22.82 -7.16
N GLY A 42 4.91 22.61 -5.87
CA GLY A 42 4.00 22.85 -4.73
C GLY A 42 3.24 21.62 -4.25
N SER A 43 3.55 20.41 -4.73
CA SER A 43 2.91 19.18 -4.24
C SER A 43 3.47 18.76 -2.88
N ARG A 44 2.69 19.01 -1.82
CA ARG A 44 3.02 18.56 -0.46
C ARG A 44 3.21 17.04 -0.35
N LEU A 45 2.47 16.27 -1.14
CA LEU A 45 2.61 14.81 -1.17
C LEU A 45 3.95 14.39 -1.79
N ALA A 46 4.38 15.08 -2.84
CA ALA A 46 5.67 14.82 -3.46
C ALA A 46 6.83 15.16 -2.53
N ASP A 47 6.73 16.25 -1.76
CA ASP A 47 7.74 16.66 -0.77
C ASP A 47 7.90 15.61 0.35
N VAL A 48 6.78 15.12 0.91
CA VAL A 48 6.80 14.03 1.90
C VAL A 48 7.42 12.76 1.32
N MET A 49 6.99 12.35 0.12
CA MET A 49 7.52 11.15 -0.53
C MET A 49 9.00 11.30 -0.90
N LEU A 50 9.44 12.49 -1.30
CA LEU A 50 10.84 12.78 -1.57
C LEU A 50 11.70 12.56 -0.32
N GLY A 51 11.22 13.02 0.85
CA GLY A 51 11.87 12.77 2.13
C GLY A 51 11.95 11.30 2.52
N ILE A 52 10.97 10.48 2.12
CA ILE A 52 10.97 9.02 2.35
C ILE A 52 11.92 8.31 1.38
N VAL A 53 11.88 8.64 0.09
CA VAL A 53 12.67 7.97 -0.97
C VAL A 53 14.16 8.38 -0.95
N ASN A 54 14.49 9.52 -0.35
CA ASN A 54 15.88 9.95 -0.15
C ASN A 54 16.59 9.19 0.97
N ASP A 55 15.86 8.65 1.94
CA ASP A 55 16.42 7.87 3.04
C ASP A 55 16.06 6.38 2.87
N ALA A 56 17.07 5.57 2.55
CA ALA A 56 16.89 4.13 2.32
C ALA A 56 16.23 3.43 3.52
N LYS A 57 16.52 3.83 4.76
CA LYS A 57 15.90 3.22 5.95
C LYS A 57 14.41 3.53 6.05
N ARG A 58 14.02 4.74 5.65
CA ARG A 58 12.61 5.15 5.64
C ARG A 58 11.84 4.46 4.52
N LEU A 59 12.48 4.29 3.36
CA LEU A 59 11.92 3.52 2.26
C LEU A 59 11.71 2.05 2.67
N ASP A 60 12.72 1.42 3.29
CA ASP A 60 12.61 0.06 3.81
C ASP A 60 11.51 -0.06 4.86
N ALA A 61 11.39 0.91 5.77
CA ALA A 61 10.32 0.94 6.77
C ALA A 61 8.92 1.10 6.12
N TYR A 62 8.81 1.90 5.06
CA TYR A 62 7.56 2.07 4.31
C TYR A 62 7.15 0.77 3.60
N VAL A 63 8.11 0.11 2.97
CA VAL A 63 7.91 -1.20 2.33
C VAL A 63 7.50 -2.25 3.37
N ALA A 64 8.20 -2.31 4.51
CA ALA A 64 7.86 -3.21 5.61
C ALA A 64 6.44 -2.96 6.15
N ALA A 65 6.02 -1.70 6.27
CA ALA A 65 4.65 -1.37 6.68
C ALA A 65 3.60 -1.86 5.66
N CYS A 66 3.88 -1.77 4.36
CA CYS A 66 3.01 -2.33 3.32
C CYS A 66 2.89 -3.85 3.44
N GLN A 67 4.00 -4.56 3.67
CA GLN A 67 4.03 -6.01 3.83
C GLN A 67 3.28 -6.47 5.10
N LEU A 68 3.38 -5.71 6.19
CA LEU A 68 2.56 -5.94 7.38
C LEU A 68 1.07 -5.77 7.06
N GLY A 69 0.70 -4.75 6.30
CA GLY A 69 -0.67 -4.53 5.83
C GLY A 69 -1.21 -5.69 4.99
N ILE A 70 -0.42 -6.22 4.05
CA ILE A 70 -0.75 -7.40 3.24
C ILE A 70 -0.96 -8.62 4.13
N THR A 71 -0.08 -8.83 5.11
CA THR A 71 -0.15 -9.96 6.04
C THR A 71 -1.42 -9.90 6.89
N LEU A 72 -1.72 -8.74 7.49
CA LEU A 72 -2.93 -8.52 8.28
C LEU A 72 -4.20 -8.70 7.44
N SER A 73 -4.21 -8.18 6.22
CA SER A 73 -5.32 -8.36 5.28
C SER A 73 -5.55 -9.83 4.95
N SER A 74 -4.47 -10.59 4.76
CA SER A 74 -4.52 -12.03 4.48
C SER A 74 -5.02 -12.85 5.68
N LEU A 75 -4.60 -12.50 6.90
CA LEU A 75 -5.10 -13.12 8.13
C LEU A 75 -6.61 -12.88 8.32
N ILE A 76 -7.08 -11.65 8.10
CA ILE A 76 -8.50 -11.31 8.19
C ILE A 76 -9.31 -12.09 7.16
N LEU A 77 -8.82 -12.18 5.91
CA LEU A 77 -9.47 -12.97 4.86
C LEU A 77 -9.53 -14.46 5.23
N GLY A 78 -8.44 -15.02 5.72
CA GLY A 78 -8.36 -16.42 6.16
C GLY A 78 -9.33 -16.72 7.31
N PHE A 79 -9.36 -15.85 8.33
CA PHE A 79 -10.27 -15.97 9.46
C PHE A 79 -11.74 -15.87 9.04
N TYR A 80 -12.06 -14.93 8.14
CA TYR A 80 -13.41 -14.80 7.57
C TYR A 80 -13.82 -16.02 6.75
N GLY A 81 -12.88 -16.62 6.01
CA GLY A 81 -13.08 -17.85 5.26
C GLY A 81 -13.30 -19.07 6.14
N GLN A 82 -12.59 -19.20 7.27
CA GLN A 82 -12.74 -20.31 8.22
C GLN A 82 -14.02 -20.21 9.07
N SER A 83 -14.49 -18.99 9.35
CA SER A 83 -15.68 -18.75 10.16
C SER A 83 -17.01 -18.95 9.39
N ARG A 84 -16.95 -19.49 8.17
CA ARG A 84 -18.07 -19.74 7.26
C ARG A 84 -18.09 -21.17 6.78
#